data_AF-A0A2S4DZ57-F1
#
_entry.id   AF-A0A2S4DZ57-F1
#
_cell.length_a   1.000
_cell.length_b   1.000
_cell.length_c   1.000
_cell.angle_alpha   90.00
_cell.angle_beta   90.00
_cell.angle_gamma   90.00
#
_symmetry.space_group_name_H-M   'P 1'
#
loop_
_entity.id
_entity.type
_entity.pdbx_description
1 polymer ?
#
loop_
_entity_poly.entity_id
_entity_poly.type
_entity_poly.pdbx_seq_one_letter_code
_entity_poly.pdbx_strand_id
1 'polypeptide(L)' 'MQALREEDWVKVRGNDIAMIFQDPMTSLDPTMKIGRQIAEPIMFHTKLYQKEALDNGFTINERCWDT' A
#
# COMPACT_ATOMS: atom_id res chain seq x y z
N MET A 1 18.93 -22.55 6.34
CA MET A 1 18.04 -21.41 6.05
C MET A 1 17.14 -21.84 4.91
N GLN A 2 15.86 -22.08 5.16
CA GLN A 2 14.96 -22.63 4.14
C GLN A 2 14.36 -21.47 3.35
N ALA A 3 14.54 -21.47 2.03
CA ALA A 3 13.98 -20.43 1.16
C ALA A 3 12.46 -20.60 1.06
N LEU A 4 11.73 -19.50 1.21
CA LEU A 4 10.29 -19.45 0.95
C LEU A 4 10.02 -19.65 -0.55
N ARG A 5 8.87 -20.24 -0.88
CA ARG A 5 8.39 -20.30 -2.27
C ARG A 5 7.87 -18.93 -2.70
N GLU A 6 7.83 -18.66 -3.99
CA GLU A 6 7.46 -17.34 -4.54
C GLU A 6 6.08 -16.86 -4.04
N GLU A 7 5.10 -17.76 -3.97
CA GLU A 7 3.75 -17.48 -3.47
C GLU A 7 3.75 -17.05 -2.00
N ASP A 8 4.64 -17.61 -1.19
CA ASP A 8 4.72 -17.36 0.25
C ASP A 8 5.37 -15.99 0.53
N TRP A 9 6.20 -15.48 -0.38
CA TRP A 9 6.81 -14.17 -0.28
C TRP A 9 5.82 -13.00 -0.39
N VAL A 10 4.64 -13.20 -0.99
CA VAL A 10 3.58 -12.17 -1.08
C VAL A 10 3.05 -11.78 0.30
N LYS A 11 3.12 -12.68 1.29
CA LYS A 11 2.69 -12.38 2.67
C LYS A 11 3.71 -11.53 3.42
N VAL A 12 4.98 -11.69 3.09
CA VAL A 12 6.10 -10.96 3.72
C VAL A 12 6.24 -9.58 3.09
N ARG A 13 6.24 -9.52 1.74
CA ARG A 13 6.31 -8.27 0.97
C ARG A 13 4.95 -7.58 0.99
N GLY A 14 4.90 -6.35 1.48
CA GLY A 14 3.67 -5.55 1.63
C GLY A 14 3.09 -5.50 3.04
N ASN A 15 3.48 -6.44 3.93
CA ASN A 15 3.09 -6.41 5.35
C ASN A 15 4.30 -6.18 6.27
N ASP A 16 5.34 -7.00 6.13
CA ASP A 16 6.53 -6.93 7.01
C ASP A 16 7.66 -6.13 6.36
N ILE A 17 7.74 -6.17 5.02
CA ILE A 17 8.75 -5.45 4.23
C ILE A 17 8.03 -4.65 3.13
N ALA A 18 8.23 -3.34 3.13
CA ALA A 18 7.75 -2.44 2.09
C ALA A 18 8.91 -1.86 1.28
N MET A 19 8.62 -1.42 0.06
CA MET A 19 9.59 -0.79 -0.83
C MET A 19 9.16 0.64 -1.12
N ILE A 20 10.11 1.58 -1.03
CA ILE A 20 9.90 2.98 -1.42
C ILE A 20 10.65 3.21 -2.74
N PHE A 21 9.90 3.53 -3.78
CA PHE A 21 10.47 3.87 -5.08
C PHE A 21 11.13 5.24 -5.03
N GLN A 22 12.33 5.34 -5.60
CA GLN A 22 13.06 6.61 -5.68
C GLN A 22 12.55 7.50 -6.83
N ASP A 23 11.98 6.89 -7.87
CA ASP A 23 11.27 7.60 -8.93
C ASP A 23 9.75 7.43 -8.75
N PRO A 24 9.04 8.45 -8.27
CA PRO A 24 7.61 8.36 -7.96
C PRO A 24 6.75 8.08 -9.20
N MET A 25 7.22 8.45 -10.40
CA MET A 25 6.47 8.25 -11.65
C MET A 25 6.44 6.79 -12.08
N THR A 26 7.33 5.95 -11.54
CA THR A 26 7.33 4.49 -11.80
C THR A 26 6.36 3.71 -10.93
N SER A 27 5.90 4.32 -9.83
CA SER A 27 5.05 3.67 -8.82
C SER A 27 3.66 4.28 -8.68
N LEU A 28 3.46 5.51 -9.16
CA LEU A 28 2.19 6.22 -9.08
C LEU A 28 1.59 6.39 -10.47
N ASP A 29 0.28 6.19 -10.56
CA ASP A 29 -0.51 6.51 -11.73
C ASP A 29 -1.04 7.95 -11.61
N PRO A 30 -0.57 8.91 -12.43
CA PRO A 30 -1.01 10.31 -12.34
C PRO A 30 -2.48 10.50 -12.75
N THR A 31 -3.11 9.51 -13.39
CA THR A 31 -4.53 9.55 -13.75
C THR A 31 -5.44 9.06 -12.62
N MET A 32 -4.87 8.49 -11.57
CA MET A 32 -5.60 7.93 -10.43
C MET A 32 -5.52 8.86 -9.20
N LYS A 33 -6.65 9.00 -8.48
CA LYS A 33 -6.69 9.78 -7.23
C LYS A 33 -5.76 9.19 -6.18
N ILE A 34 -4.96 10.04 -5.52
CA ILE A 34 -4.00 9.66 -4.47
C ILE A 34 -4.64 8.75 -3.40
N GLY A 35 -5.81 9.11 -2.86
CA GLY A 35 -6.48 8.30 -1.83
C GLY A 35 -6.85 6.90 -2.30
N ARG A 36 -7.16 6.71 -3.59
CA ARG A 36 -7.43 5.38 -4.16
C ARG A 36 -6.13 4.57 -4.29
N GLN A 37 -5.04 5.21 -4.69
CA GLN A 37 -3.72 4.57 -4.79
C GLN A 37 -3.21 4.10 -3.44
N ILE A 38 -3.41 4.89 -2.38
CA ILE A 38 -3.05 4.51 -1.00
C ILE A 38 -3.94 3.38 -0.48
N ALA A 39 -5.23 3.38 -0.82
CA ALA A 39 -6.19 2.37 -0.36
C ALA A 39 -5.99 0.99 -1.03
N GLU A 40 -5.55 0.91 -2.29
CA GLU A 40 -5.35 -0.35 -3.01
C GLU A 40 -4.47 -1.38 -2.29
N PRO A 41 -3.22 -1.07 -1.87
CA PRO A 41 -2.40 -2.04 -1.16
C PRO A 41 -3.00 -2.41 0.20
N ILE A 42 -3.69 -1.49 0.87
CA ILE A 42 -4.42 -1.78 2.12
C ILE A 42 -5.51 -2.81 1.84
N MET A 43 -6.33 -2.63 0.81
CA MET A 43 -7.37 -3.59 0.42
C MET A 43 -6.81 -4.94 -0.02
N PHE A 44 -5.63 -4.96 -0.64
CA PHE A 44 -5.02 -6.19 -1.12
C PHE A 44 -4.42 -7.04 0.01
N HIS A 45 -3.75 -6.39 0.97
CA HIS A 45 -3.06 -7.08 2.06
C HIS A 45 -3.92 -7.24 3.33
N THR A 46 -5.01 -6.49 3.45
CA THR A 46 -5.95 -6.58 4.58
C THR A 46 -7.34 -7.05 4.11
N LYS A 47 -8.12 -7.67 5.00
CA LYS A 47 -9.52 -8.04 4.72
C LYS A 47 -10.50 -6.89 4.96
N LEU A 48 -10.02 -5.65 5.00
CA LEU A 48 -10.85 -4.48 5.30
C LEU A 48 -11.83 -4.19 4.16
N TYR A 49 -13.04 -3.80 4.50
CA TYR A 49 -14.05 -3.42 3.51
C TYR A 49 -13.61 -2.12 2.81
N GLN A 50 -13.98 -1.96 1.54
CA GLN A 50 -13.55 -0.84 0.67
C GLN A 50 -13.69 0.54 1.32
N LYS A 51 -14.76 0.77 2.09
CA LYS A 51 -14.98 2.02 2.82
C LYS A 51 -13.93 2.26 3.90
N GLU A 52 -13.64 1.22 4.69
CA GLU A 52 -12.66 1.28 5.77
C GLU A 52 -11.22 1.44 5.25
N ALA A 53 -10.91 0.82 4.11
CA ALA A 53 -9.60 1.01 3.46
C ALA A 53 -9.43 2.44 2.90
N LEU A 54 -10.50 3.05 2.37
CA LEU A 54 -10.48 4.45 1.94
C LEU A 54 -10.35 5.42 3.12
N ASP A 55 -11.08 5.17 4.21
CA ASP A 55 -10.98 5.99 5.43
C ASP A 55 -9.57 5.91 6.05
N ASN A 56 -8.96 4.72 6.05
CA ASN A 56 -7.56 4.54 6.46
C ASN A 56 -6.59 5.26 5.53
N GLY A 57 -6.77 5.13 4.20
CA GLY A 57 -5.93 5.83 3.22
C GLY A 57 -6.01 7.36 3.36
N PHE A 58 -7.20 7.89 3.64
CA PHE A 58 -7.41 9.31 3.91
C PHE A 58 -6.74 9.76 5.21
N THR A 59 -6.86 8.97 6.28
CA THR A 59 -6.22 9.24 7.58
C THR A 59 -4.69 9.25 7.47
N ILE A 60 -4.10 8.31 6.72
CA ILE A 60 -2.66 8.28 6.43
C ILE A 60 -2.26 9.57 5.71
N ASN A 61 -3.04 9.97 4.71
CA ASN A 61 -2.77 11.17 3.95
C ASN A 61 -2.74 12.39 4.88
N GLU A 62 -3.79 12.65 5.66
CA GLU A 62 -3.82 13.78 6.60
C GLU A 62 -2.61 13.79 7.55
N ARG A 63 -2.28 12.66 8.18
CA ARG A 63 -1.13 12.55 9.09
C ARG A 63 0.21 12.85 8.42
N CYS A 64 0.38 12.53 7.15
CA CYS A 64 1.62 12.76 6.42
C CYS A 64 1.82 14.21 5.98
N TRP A 65 0.76 15.02 5.92
CA TRP A 65 0.82 16.41 5.46
C TRP A 65 0.75 17.45 6.59
N ASP A 66 0.58 17.01 7.84
CA ASP A 66 0.47 17.89 9.03
C ASP A 66 1.83 18.36 9.59
N THR A 67 2.90 18.35 8.79
CA THR A 67 4.24 18.89 9.14
C THR A 67 4.64 19.99 8.18
#